data_AF-A0A527FA92-F1
#
_entry.id   AF-A0A527FA92-F1
#
_cell.length_a   1.000
_cell.length_b   1.000
_cell.length_c   1.000
_cell.angle_alpha   90.00
_cell.angle_beta   90.00
_cell.angle_gamma   90.00
#
_symmetry.space_group_name_H-M   'P 1'
#
loop_
_entity.id
_entity.type
_entity.pdbx_description
1 polymer ?
#
loop_
_entity_poly.entity_id
_entity_poly.type
_entity_poly.pdbx_seq_one_letter_code
_entity_poly.pdbx_strand_id
1 'polypeptide(L)' 'EKSSTDRLLADVLAALMQYEVKGEIVRALSHDIKPGVLSDMGSGDDWPELRKKILTADIFVLGLPIW' A
#
# COMPACT_ATOMS: atom_id res chain seq x y z
N GLU A 1 -5.71 1.98 -18.07
CA GLU A 1 -6.14 3.36 -17.75
C GLU A 1 -5.29 3.93 -16.61
N LYS A 2 -5.18 5.25 -16.46
CA LYS A 2 -4.47 5.85 -15.32
C LYS A 2 -5.40 5.95 -14.11
N SER A 3 -4.89 5.64 -12.91
CA SER A 3 -5.65 5.69 -11.66
C SER A 3 -5.66 7.10 -11.07
N SER A 4 -6.85 7.65 -10.78
CA SER A 4 -6.99 8.93 -10.06
C SER A 4 -6.51 8.82 -8.61
N THR A 5 -6.76 7.69 -7.96
CA THR A 5 -6.27 7.39 -6.61
C THR A 5 -4.74 7.37 -6.55
N ASP A 6 -4.07 6.82 -7.56
CA ASP A 6 -2.60 6.84 -7.64
C ASP A 6 -2.07 8.27 -7.69
N ARG A 7 -2.74 9.13 -8.46
CA ARG A 7 -2.34 10.53 -8.58
C ARG A 7 -2.45 11.25 -7.23
N LEU A 8 -3.57 11.05 -6.52
CA LEU A 8 -3.77 11.64 -5.20
C LEU A 8 -2.74 11.15 -4.18
N LEU A 9 -2.44 9.84 -4.16
CA LEU A 9 -1.40 9.29 -3.28
C LEU A 9 -0.01 9.87 -3.59
N ALA A 10 0.32 10.07 -4.87
CA ALA A 10 1.58 10.69 -5.27
C ALA A 10 1.68 12.14 -4.79
N ASP A 11 0.61 12.92 -4.92
CA ASP A 11 0.56 14.31 -4.45
C ASP A 11 0.67 14.38 -2.91
N VAL A 12 0.02 13.46 -2.18
CA VAL A 12 0.15 13.35 -0.71
C VAL A 12 1.58 12.99 -0.29
N LEU A 13 2.19 11.97 -0.91
CA LEU A 13 3.57 11.58 -0.59
C LEU A 13 4.55 12.73 -0.86
N ALA A 14 4.41 13.43 -1.99
CA ALA A 14 5.23 14.58 -2.33
C ALA A 14 5.12 15.72 -1.30
N ALA A 15 3.93 15.96 -0.75
CA ALA A 15 3.74 16.95 0.31
C ALA A 15 4.40 16.52 1.63
N LEU A 16 4.30 15.24 2.01
CA LEU A 16 4.91 14.71 3.24
C LEU A 16 6.44 14.70 3.19
N MET A 17 7.04 14.46 2.01
CA MET A 17 8.50 14.48 1.84
C MET A 17 9.14 15.84 2.19
N GLN A 18 8.37 16.94 2.19
CA GLN A 18 8.84 18.25 2.65
C GLN A 18 9.11 18.31 4.16
N TYR A 19 8.55 17.37 4.92
CA TYR A 19 8.70 17.22 6.36
C TYR A 19 9.61 16.03 6.73
N GLU A 20 10.55 15.69 5.85
CA GLU A 20 11.52 14.59 6.03
C GLU A 20 10.89 13.19 6.15
N VAL A 21 9.60 13.05 5.83
CA VAL A 21 8.92 11.75 5.76
C VAL A 21 9.46 10.97 4.56
N LYS A 22 9.81 9.71 4.78
CA LYS A 22 10.14 8.74 3.73
C LYS A 22 8.98 7.77 3.58
N GLY A 23 8.67 7.40 2.34
CA GLY A 23 7.58 6.47 2.07
C GLY A 23 7.61 5.93 0.65
N GLU A 24 6.73 4.98 0.40
CA GLU A 24 6.52 4.36 -0.90
C GLU A 24 5.01 4.24 -1.18
N ILE A 25 4.65 4.14 -2.45
CA ILE A 25 3.29 3.80 -2.88
C ILE A 25 3.32 2.36 -3.37
N VAL A 26 2.49 1.50 -2.76
CA VAL A 26 2.35 0.11 -3.17
C VAL A 26 0.96 -0.12 -3.75
N ARG A 27 0.89 -0.74 -4.93
CA ARG A 27 -0.35 -1.12 -5.58
C ARG A 27 -0.67 -2.57 -5.27
N ALA A 28 -1.71 -2.82 -4.48
CA ALA A 28 -2.13 -4.17 -4.09
C ALA A 28 -2.36 -5.11 -5.29
N LEU A 29 -2.93 -4.60 -6.40
CA LEU A 29 -3.17 -5.37 -7.62
C LEU A 29 -1.89 -5.80 -8.37
N SER A 30 -0.72 -5.35 -7.94
CA SER A 30 0.59 -5.77 -8.49
C SER A 30 1.22 -6.92 -7.71
N HIS A 31 0.52 -7.47 -6.71
CA HIS A 31 0.97 -8.55 -5.84
C HIS A 31 -0.03 -9.70 -5.84
N ASP A 32 0.45 -10.94 -5.63
CA ASP A 32 -0.41 -12.10 -5.45
C ASP A 32 -0.89 -12.16 -4.00
N ILE A 33 -2.03 -11.49 -3.72
CA ILE A 33 -2.64 -11.46 -2.38
C ILE A 33 -3.77 -12.48 -2.35
N LYS A 34 -3.57 -13.55 -1.58
CA LYS A 34 -4.57 -14.62 -1.49
C LYS A 34 -5.80 -14.19 -0.68
N PRO A 35 -7.02 -14.59 -1.08
CA PRO A 35 -8.21 -14.32 -0.28
C PRO A 35 -8.18 -15.13 1.02
N GLY A 36 -8.61 -14.52 2.12
CA GLY A 36 -8.65 -15.17 3.43
C GLY A 36 -8.70 -14.17 4.58
N VAL A 37 -8.54 -14.68 5.80
CA VAL A 37 -8.56 -13.89 7.04
C VAL A 37 -7.28 -14.06 7.88
N LEU A 38 -6.33 -14.86 7.40
CA LEU A 38 -5.06 -15.09 8.07
C LEU A 38 -4.02 -14.07 7.63
N SER A 39 -2.95 -13.92 8.41
CA SER A 39 -1.83 -13.04 8.06
C SER A 39 -0.87 -13.65 7.03
N ASP A 40 -1.03 -14.95 6.75
CA ASP A 40 -0.25 -15.72 5.78
C ASP A 40 -1.14 -16.88 5.29
N MET A 41 -1.44 -16.90 4.00
CA MET A 41 -2.22 -17.96 3.34
C MET A 41 -1.33 -19.05 2.70
N GLY A 42 -0.05 -19.06 3.02
CA GLY A 42 0.95 -20.03 2.58
C GLY A 42 1.52 -19.75 1.19
N SER A 43 2.38 -20.65 0.72
CA SER A 43 3.22 -20.56 -0.50
C SER A 43 2.63 -19.72 -1.64
N GLY A 44 3.29 -18.61 -1.97
CA GLY A 44 2.90 -17.70 -3.07
C GLY A 44 2.03 -16.53 -2.64
N ASP A 45 1.69 -16.40 -1.35
CA ASP A 45 1.01 -15.21 -0.84
C ASP A 45 2.01 -14.08 -0.54
N ASP A 46 1.84 -12.94 -1.22
CA ASP A 46 2.64 -11.73 -1.01
C ASP A 46 2.17 -10.91 0.21
N TRP A 47 1.00 -11.24 0.79
CA TRP A 47 0.41 -10.51 1.91
C TRP A 47 1.32 -10.39 3.14
N PRO A 48 2.08 -11.42 3.59
CA PRO A 48 2.93 -11.30 4.78
C PRO A 48 3.95 -10.16 4.70
N GLU A 49 4.59 -9.98 3.54
CA GLU A 49 5.58 -8.93 3.34
C GLU A 49 4.94 -7.54 3.23
N LEU A 50 3.80 -7.43 2.53
CA LEU A 50 3.03 -6.19 2.48
C LEU A 50 2.53 -5.78 3.86
N ARG A 51 1.99 -6.74 4.62
CA ARG A 51 1.52 -6.54 6.00
C ARG A 51 2.66 -6.09 6.90
N LYS A 52 3.86 -6.65 6.75
CA LYS A 52 5.05 -6.22 7.49
C LYS A 52 5.35 -4.74 7.23
N LYS A 53 5.32 -4.29 5.96
CA LYS A 53 5.50 -2.86 5.62
C LYS A 53 4.48 -1.97 6.34
N ILE A 54 3.21 -2.37 6.35
CA ILE A 54 2.14 -1.64 7.05
C ILE A 54 2.43 -1.54 8.55
N LEU A 55 2.80 -2.65 9.19
CA LEU A 55 3.06 -2.68 10.63
C LEU A 55 4.33 -1.92 11.05
N THR A 56 5.30 -1.79 10.15
CA THR A 56 6.53 -1.02 10.41
C THR A 56 6.40 0.46 10.08
N ALA A 57 5.33 0.88 9.41
CA ALA A 57 5.14 2.28 9.03
C ALA A 57 4.55 3.09 10.18
N ASP A 58 5.10 4.28 10.44
CA ASP A 58 4.54 5.24 11.40
C ASP A 58 3.21 5.84 10.90
N ILE A 59 3.05 5.93 9.57
CA ILE A 59 1.86 6.46 8.91
C ILE A 59 1.46 5.50 7.79
N PHE A 60 0.22 5.02 7.82
CA PHE A 60 -0.39 4.22 6.75
C PHE A 60 -1.55 4.98 6.10
N VAL A 61 -1.50 5.12 4.77
CA VAL A 61 -2.57 5.73 3.97
C VAL A 61 -3.15 4.68 3.04
N LEU A 62 -4.43 4.37 3.22
CA LEU A 62 -5.16 3.45 2.36
C LEU A 62 -5.85 4.24 1.23
N GLY A 63 -5.36 4.09 -0.01
CA GLY A 63 -5.99 4.67 -1.18
C GLY A 63 -6.90 3.67 -1.90
N LEU A 64 -8.21 3.89 -1.84
CA LEU A 64 -9.22 3.09 -2.55
C LEU A 64 -10.16 4.00 -3.33
N PRO A 65 -10.54 3.66 -4.58
CA PRO A 65 -11.65 4.31 -5.26
C PRO A 65 -12.99 3.98 -4.57
N ILE A 66 -13.99 4.84 -4.75
CA ILE A 66 -15.37 4.58 -4.33
C ILE A 66 -16.10 3.87 -5.48
N TRP A 67 -16.85 2.82 -5.14
CA TRP A 67 -17.63 2.01 -6.08
C TRP A 67 -19.11 2.16 -5.77
#